data_AF-A0A376X0Q5-F1
#
_entry.id   AF-A0A376X0Q5-F1
#
_cell.length_a   1.000
_cell.length_b   1.000
_cell.length_c   1.000
_cell.angle_alpha   90.00
_cell.angle_beta   90.00
_cell.angle_gamma   90.00
#
_symmetry.space_group_name_H-M   'P 1'
#
loop_
_entity.id
_entity.type
_entity.pdbx_description
1 polymer ?
#
loop_
_entity_poly.entity_id
_entity_poly.type
_entity_poly.pdbx_seq_one_letter_code
_entity_poly.pdbx_strand_id
1 'polypeptide(L)' 'MMEFILSHVEKGVMTLTLNRPERLNSFNDEMHAQLAGA' A
#
# COMPACT_ATOMS: atom_id res chain seq x y z
N MET A 1 -2.94 -4.20 13.50
CA MET A 1 -3.35 -4.49 12.11
C MET A 1 -2.12 -4.39 11.24
N MET A 2 -1.95 -5.31 10.28
CA MET A 2 -0.82 -5.29 9.36
C MET A 2 -1.16 -4.38 8.19
N GLU A 3 -0.33 -3.38 7.93
CA GLU A 3 -0.55 -2.36 6.92
C GLU A 3 0.20 -2.75 5.65
N PHE A 4 -0.53 -3.09 4.58
CA PHE A 4 0.05 -3.63 3.34
C PHE A 4 0.31 -2.55 2.29
N ILE A 5 -0.29 -1.38 2.43
CA ILE A 5 -0.06 -0.20 1.61
C ILE A 5 0.32 0.96 2.54
N LEU A 6 1.51 1.51 2.39
CA LEU A 6 1.90 2.73 3.10
C LEU A 6 1.69 3.93 2.18
N SER A 7 1.02 4.97 2.65
CA SER A 7 0.81 6.21 1.90
C SER A 7 1.60 7.36 2.49
N HIS A 8 2.28 8.14 1.65
CA HIS A 8 2.97 9.36 2.05
C HIS A 8 2.79 10.46 1.01
N VAL A 9 2.44 11.68 1.43
CA VAL A 9 2.32 12.83 0.54
C VAL A 9 3.45 13.81 0.83
N GLU A 10 4.28 14.09 -0.16
CA GLU A 10 5.36 15.05 -0.07
C GLU A 10 5.38 15.94 -1.32
N LYS A 11 5.47 17.27 -1.14
CA LYS A 11 5.55 18.25 -2.25
C LYS A 11 4.45 18.09 -3.32
N GLY A 12 3.25 17.69 -2.90
CA GLY A 12 2.11 17.48 -3.79
C GLY A 12 2.11 16.15 -4.54
N VAL A 13 3.05 15.24 -4.24
CA VAL A 13 3.11 13.89 -4.81
C VAL A 13 2.71 12.88 -3.75
N MET A 14 1.75 12.02 -4.07
CA MET A 14 1.40 10.87 -3.25
C MET A 14 2.22 9.65 -3.66
N THR A 15 2.96 9.09 -2.71
CA THR A 15 3.74 7.87 -2.85
C THR A 15 3.03 6.74 -2.11
N LEU A 16 2.74 5.65 -2.82
CA LEU A 16 2.16 4.44 -2.26
C LEU A 16 3.20 3.31 -2.28
N THR A 17 3.53 2.76 -1.11
CA THR A 17 4.47 1.65 -0.96
C THR A 17 3.72 0.35 -0.74
N LEU A 18 3.95 -0.63 -1.59
CA LEU A 18 3.48 -2.00 -1.37
C LEU A 18 4.38 -2.62 -0.28
N ASN A 19 3.79 -2.91 0.89
CA ASN A 19 4.48 -3.35 2.09
C ASN A 19 4.16 -4.82 2.40
N ARG A 20 4.47 -5.71 1.45
CA ARG A 20 4.28 -7.16 1.57
C ARG A 20 5.51 -7.94 1.04
N PRO A 21 6.71 -7.67 1.57
CA PRO A 21 7.96 -8.22 1.03
C PRO A 21 8.04 -9.75 1.08
N GLU A 22 7.40 -10.37 2.06
CA GLU A 22 7.36 -11.83 2.25
C GLU A 22 6.63 -12.56 1.12
N ARG A 23 5.82 -11.84 0.34
CA ARG A 23 5.17 -12.36 -0.88
C ARG A 23 5.57 -11.61 -2.13
N LEU A 24 6.74 -10.96 -2.15
CA LEU A 24 7.22 -10.16 -3.28
C LEU A 24 6.22 -9.06 -3.70
N ASN A 25 5.51 -8.47 -2.73
CA ASN A 25 4.48 -7.45 -2.95
C ASN A 25 3.33 -7.91 -3.87
N SER A 26 3.10 -9.22 -3.97
CA SER A 26 1.95 -9.75 -4.69
C SER A 26 0.64 -9.34 -4.02
N PHE A 27 -0.30 -8.88 -4.84
CA PHE A 27 -1.59 -8.36 -4.42
C PHE A 27 -2.47 -9.44 -3.76
N ASN A 28 -3.28 -9.01 -2.79
CA ASN A 28 -4.39 -9.74 -2.22
C ASN A 28 -5.60 -8.81 -2.06
N ASP A 29 -6.76 -9.37 -1.72
CA ASP A 29 -8.01 -8.61 -1.59
C ASP A 29 -7.92 -7.49 -0.54
N GLU A 30 -7.17 -7.70 0.54
CA GLU A 30 -6.93 -6.69 1.58
C GLU A 30 -6.10 -5.51 1.07
N MET A 31 -5.08 -5.75 0.24
CA MET A 31 -4.31 -4.68 -0.43
C MET A 31 -5.18 -3.89 -1.40
N HIS A 32 -6.07 -4.56 -2.15
CA HIS A 32 -7.01 -3.86 -3.04
C HIS A 32 -7.96 -2.93 -2.26
N ALA A 33 -8.47 -3.40 -1.11
CA ALA A 33 -9.31 -2.57 -0.25
C ALA A 33 -8.55 -1.36 0.32
N GLN A 34 -7.29 -1.54 0.75
CA GLN A 34 -6.45 -0.44 1.24
C GLN A 34 -6.08 0.54 0.13
N LEU A 35 -5.79 0.07 -1.07
CA LEU A 35 -5.45 0.91 -2.22
C LEU A 35 -6.64 1.76 -2.69
N ALA A 36 -7.86 1.21 -2.66
CA ALA A 36 -9.07 1.94 -3.05
C ALA A 36 -9.46 3.06 -2.06
N GLY A 37 -8.99 2.97 -0.81
CA GLY A 37 -9.22 3.99 0.22
C GLY A 37 -8.09 5.01 0.39
N ALA A 38 -7.01 4.89 -0.38
CA ALA A 38 -5.81 5.73 -0.30
C ALA A 38 -5.92 7.01 -1.13
#